data_AF-A0A171C7B1-F1
#
_entry.id   AF-A0A171C7B1-F1
#
_cell.length_a   1.000
_cell.length_b   1.000
_cell.length_c   1.000
_cell.angle_alpha   90.00
_cell.angle_beta   90.00
_cell.angle_gamma   90.00
#
_symmetry.space_group_name_H-M   'P 1'
#
loop_
_entity.id
_entity.type
_entity.pdbx_description
1 polymer ?
#
loop_
_entity_poly.entity_id
_entity_poly.type
_entity_poly.pdbx_seq_one_letter_code
_entity_poly.pdbx_strand_id
1 'polypeptide(L)'
;MPDALARVREWAGQPVTETPLAGGLSHRVARVDAADGRRWLLRVLDPRVSAAGLGIPLDDEIANTLRAAEAGVGPRVLHRMPGALLLEYLDGVTLDARAVRALPGPIAAACRRLHAGPPFVGGFSVFRKLEEFLALCRRHGLRTPGGYEDALPAVAEIERALAARPLPAVPCHNDLLPANFILCDGEVRIVDYQLSGNGDPAFELGDIAAEAEYDPDLTRRLAREYFGEDSPRLAARVRLNLIMSNITWTLWFSVHHGLLREQAAAAGFDYEAEAAGKFARAVRDLGDPGFGRLIDDVRGAGPGSPHPPHEARRPE
;
A
#
# COMPACT_ATOMS: atom_id res chain seq x y z
N MET A 1 16.65 -14.77 -18.19
CA MET A 1 15.26 -14.82 -18.66
C MET A 1 15.23 -14.47 -20.14
N PRO A 2 14.39 -15.09 -20.98
CA PRO A 2 14.25 -14.67 -22.38
C PRO A 2 13.91 -13.17 -22.44
N ASP A 3 14.37 -12.49 -23.48
CA ASP A 3 14.14 -11.05 -23.66
C ASP A 3 12.63 -10.76 -23.76
N ALA A 4 12.06 -10.18 -22.70
CA ALA A 4 10.64 -9.83 -22.65
C ALA A 4 10.26 -8.90 -23.81
N LEU A 5 11.17 -8.01 -24.23
CA LEU A 5 10.93 -7.12 -25.36
C LEU A 5 10.86 -7.87 -26.69
N ALA A 6 11.66 -8.93 -26.88
CA ALA A 6 11.58 -9.78 -28.06
C ALA A 6 10.22 -10.48 -28.17
N ARG A 7 9.68 -10.97 -27.04
CA ARG A 7 8.32 -11.55 -26.99
C ARG A 7 7.23 -10.51 -27.30
N VAL A 8 7.40 -9.28 -26.83
CA VAL A 8 6.48 -8.18 -27.17
C VAL A 8 6.53 -7.88 -28.68
N ARG A 9 7.72 -7.87 -29.30
CA ARG A 9 7.85 -7.69 -30.77
C ARG A 9 7.16 -8.80 -31.55
N GLU A 10 7.34 -10.05 -31.13
CA GLU A 10 6.68 -11.22 -31.74
C GLU A 10 5.16 -11.11 -31.61
N TRP A 11 4.65 -10.84 -30.42
CA TRP A 11 3.21 -10.66 -30.16
C TRP A 11 2.63 -9.48 -30.94
N ALA A 12 3.35 -8.35 -31.01
CA ALA A 12 2.90 -7.16 -31.72
C ALA A 12 2.93 -7.32 -33.25
N GLY A 13 3.70 -8.29 -33.77
CA GLY A 13 3.91 -8.51 -35.20
C GLY A 13 4.64 -7.37 -35.91
N GLN A 14 5.35 -6.52 -35.18
CA GLN A 14 5.98 -5.30 -35.70
C GLN A 14 7.14 -4.81 -34.82
N PRO A 15 8.00 -3.91 -35.32
CA PRO A 15 9.01 -3.25 -34.51
C PRO A 15 8.40 -2.45 -33.36
N VAL A 16 9.07 -2.48 -32.20
CA VAL A 16 8.71 -1.68 -31.03
C VAL A 16 9.97 -1.08 -30.40
N THR A 17 9.81 0.09 -29.80
CA THR A 17 10.84 0.81 -29.05
C THR A 17 10.48 0.80 -27.57
N GLU A 18 11.45 0.50 -26.71
CA GLU A 18 11.28 0.54 -25.26
C GLU A 18 11.90 1.80 -24.68
N THR A 19 11.17 2.48 -23.80
CA THR A 19 11.67 3.58 -22.98
C THR A 19 11.48 3.21 -21.50
N PRO A 20 12.56 2.95 -20.74
CA PRO A 20 12.47 2.70 -19.30
C PRO A 20 11.79 3.88 -18.58
N LEU A 21 10.90 3.56 -17.65
CA LEU A 21 10.25 4.56 -16.81
C LEU A 21 10.91 4.60 -15.43
N ALA A 22 11.14 5.81 -14.92
CA ALA A 22 11.53 5.99 -13.52
C ALA A 22 10.31 5.74 -12.62
N GLY A 23 10.51 5.16 -11.43
CA GLY A 23 9.47 5.05 -10.40
C GLY A 23 9.04 3.65 -9.96
N GLY A 24 9.73 2.58 -10.37
CA GLY A 24 9.53 1.22 -9.84
C GLY A 24 10.76 0.73 -9.07
N LEU A 25 10.78 0.90 -7.74
CA LEU A 25 11.91 0.46 -6.90
C LEU A 25 12.08 -1.07 -6.93
N SER A 26 10.96 -1.79 -7.07
CA SER A 26 10.91 -3.26 -7.04
C SER A 26 11.09 -3.90 -8.41
N HIS A 27 10.43 -3.37 -9.45
CA HIS A 27 10.30 -4.02 -10.75
C HIS A 27 10.71 -3.11 -11.90
N ARG A 28 11.22 -3.70 -12.98
CA ARG A 28 11.51 -2.94 -14.20
C ARG A 28 10.19 -2.64 -14.91
N VAL A 29 9.94 -1.36 -15.12
CA VAL A 29 8.79 -0.85 -15.87
C VAL A 29 9.28 -0.02 -17.04
N ALA A 30 8.68 -0.22 -18.22
CA ALA A 30 9.01 0.55 -19.40
C ALA A 30 7.77 0.82 -20.26
N ARG A 31 7.74 1.99 -20.90
CA ARG A 31 6.81 2.26 -21.98
C ARG A 31 7.30 1.56 -23.24
N VAL A 32 6.40 0.92 -23.96
CA VAL A 32 6.67 0.33 -25.27
C VAL A 32 5.85 1.06 -26.32
N ASP A 33 6.54 1.62 -27.31
CA ASP A 33 5.96 2.34 -28.44
C ASP A 33 6.03 1.46 -29.70
N ALA A 34 4.89 1.14 -30.30
CA ALA A 34 4.79 0.39 -31.54
C ALA A 34 4.85 1.31 -32.77
N ALA A 35 5.31 0.78 -33.91
CA ALA A 35 5.44 1.55 -35.15
C ALA A 35 4.11 2.12 -35.67
N ASP A 36 2.98 1.46 -35.35
CA ASP A 36 1.64 1.92 -35.70
C ASP A 36 1.04 2.96 -34.74
N GLY A 37 1.84 3.47 -33.78
CA GLY A 37 1.43 4.51 -32.83
C GLY A 37 0.75 4.00 -31.56
N ARG A 38 0.54 2.68 -31.41
CA ARG A 38 0.05 2.10 -30.14
C ARG A 38 1.12 2.19 -29.05
N ARG A 39 0.66 2.42 -27.81
CA ARG A 39 1.48 2.50 -26.61
C ARG A 39 1.05 1.44 -25.60
N TRP A 40 2.03 0.78 -25.00
CA TRP A 40 1.85 -0.22 -23.96
C TRP A 40 2.81 0.02 -22.79
N LEU A 41 2.56 -0.67 -21.69
CA LEU A 41 3.47 -0.72 -20.55
C LEU A 41 3.99 -2.15 -20.40
N LEU A 42 5.31 -2.33 -20.49
CA LEU A 42 5.97 -3.58 -20.17
C LEU A 42 6.43 -3.55 -18.71
N ARG A 43 5.93 -4.51 -17.92
CA ARG A 43 6.36 -4.72 -16.53
C ARG A 43 7.05 -6.07 -16.43
N VAL A 44 8.33 -6.07 -16.05
CA VAL A 44 9.14 -7.27 -15.86
C VAL A 44 9.35 -7.46 -14.36
N LEU A 45 8.83 -8.57 -13.84
CA LEU A 45 8.83 -8.88 -12.42
C LEU A 45 10.18 -9.47 -12.02
N ASP A 46 10.68 -9.05 -10.87
CA ASP A 46 11.94 -9.51 -10.31
C ASP A 46 11.62 -10.48 -9.16
N PRO A 47 11.95 -11.77 -9.27
CA PRO A 47 11.67 -12.75 -8.23
C PRO A 47 12.39 -12.44 -6.90
N ARG A 48 13.42 -11.59 -6.91
CA ARG A 48 14.10 -11.15 -5.68
C ARG A 48 13.21 -10.29 -4.78
N VAL A 49 12.22 -9.59 -5.34
CA VAL A 49 11.30 -8.73 -4.57
C VAL A 49 10.45 -9.57 -3.63
N SER A 50 9.79 -10.59 -4.16
CA SER A 50 8.98 -11.50 -3.35
C SER A 50 9.83 -12.36 -2.43
N ALA A 51 11.01 -12.81 -2.88
CA ALA A 51 11.97 -13.54 -2.03
C ALA A 51 12.49 -12.70 -0.84
N ALA A 52 12.58 -11.38 -1.00
CA ALA A 52 12.94 -10.45 0.08
C ALA A 52 11.76 -10.10 1.01
N GLY A 53 10.55 -10.61 0.74
CA GLY A 53 9.35 -10.26 1.49
C GLY A 53 8.81 -8.87 1.16
N LEU A 54 9.17 -8.29 0.01
CA LEU A 54 8.73 -6.94 -0.39
C LEU A 54 7.57 -6.97 -1.39
N GLY A 55 7.11 -8.16 -1.77
CA GLY A 55 5.95 -8.37 -2.64
C GLY A 55 5.39 -9.78 -2.47
N ILE A 56 4.32 -10.08 -3.19
CA ILE A 56 3.67 -11.40 -3.24
C ILE A 56 4.31 -12.30 -4.31
N PRO A 57 4.04 -13.62 -4.35
CA PRO A 57 4.49 -14.48 -5.43
C PRO A 57 4.12 -13.93 -6.81
N LEU A 58 5.01 -14.06 -7.79
CA LEU A 58 4.85 -13.44 -9.11
C LEU A 58 3.54 -13.86 -9.81
N ASP A 59 3.17 -15.13 -9.70
CA ASP A 59 1.92 -15.63 -10.28
C ASP A 59 0.68 -15.04 -9.59
N ASP A 60 0.76 -14.73 -8.30
CA ASP A 60 -0.30 -14.07 -7.53
C ASP A 60 -0.42 -12.60 -7.93
N GLU A 61 0.70 -11.88 -8.11
CA GLU A 61 0.70 -10.50 -8.64
C GLU A 61 0.09 -10.42 -10.03
N ILE A 62 0.43 -11.37 -10.92
CA ILE A 62 -0.16 -11.49 -12.25
C ILE A 62 -1.67 -11.75 -12.15
N ALA A 63 -2.09 -12.69 -11.29
CA ALA A 63 -3.50 -13.00 -11.09
C ALA A 63 -4.31 -11.82 -10.53
N ASN A 64 -3.76 -11.10 -9.55
CA ASN A 64 -4.41 -9.95 -8.94
C ASN A 64 -4.45 -8.75 -9.89
N THR A 65 -3.42 -8.54 -10.71
CA THR A 65 -3.42 -7.52 -11.77
C THR A 65 -4.53 -7.78 -12.79
N LEU A 66 -4.77 -9.04 -13.17
CA LEU A 66 -5.89 -9.41 -14.06
C LEU A 66 -7.25 -9.10 -13.41
N ARG A 67 -7.41 -9.43 -12.13
CA ARG A 67 -8.67 -9.20 -11.39
C ARG A 67 -8.95 -7.72 -11.17
N ALA A 68 -7.91 -6.92 -10.94
CA ALA A 68 -8.04 -5.47 -10.87
C ALA A 68 -8.46 -4.85 -12.22
N ALA A 69 -7.96 -5.42 -13.34
CA ALA A 69 -8.40 -5.03 -14.67
C ALA A 69 -9.88 -5.41 -14.92
N GLU A 70 -10.31 -6.58 -14.46
CA GLU A 70 -11.72 -7.01 -14.52
C GLU A 70 -12.64 -6.09 -13.70
N ALA A 71 -12.16 -5.59 -12.55
CA ALA A 71 -12.85 -4.58 -11.74
C ALA A 71 -12.93 -3.18 -12.41
N GLY A 72 -12.28 -2.99 -13.56
CA GLY A 72 -12.26 -1.72 -14.29
C GLY A 72 -11.39 -0.63 -13.64
N VAL A 73 -10.55 -0.98 -12.67
CA VAL A 73 -9.68 -0.02 -11.97
C VAL A 73 -8.23 -0.17 -12.41
N GLY A 74 -7.75 -1.41 -12.53
CA GLY A 74 -6.42 -1.74 -13.04
C GLY A 74 -6.30 -1.60 -14.55
N PRO A 75 -5.07 -1.45 -15.10
CA PRO A 75 -4.84 -1.44 -16.54
C PRO A 75 -5.16 -2.82 -17.14
N ARG A 76 -5.77 -2.86 -18.33
CA ARG A 76 -5.98 -4.11 -19.07
C ARG A 76 -4.66 -4.84 -19.32
N VAL A 77 -4.66 -6.15 -19.06
CA VAL A 77 -3.55 -7.04 -19.39
C VAL A 77 -3.70 -7.51 -20.83
N LEU A 78 -2.79 -7.07 -21.71
CA LEU A 78 -2.82 -7.35 -23.14
C LEU A 78 -2.11 -8.66 -23.49
N HIS A 79 -1.01 -8.95 -22.79
CA HIS A 79 -0.25 -10.18 -22.99
C HIS A 79 0.46 -10.62 -21.71
N ARG A 80 0.49 -11.93 -21.47
CA ARG A 80 1.18 -12.55 -20.32
C ARG A 80 2.38 -13.33 -20.81
N MET A 81 3.50 -13.13 -20.14
CA MET A 81 4.77 -13.80 -20.44
C MET A 81 5.36 -14.34 -19.14
N PRO A 82 6.25 -15.35 -19.20
CA PRO A 82 6.94 -15.81 -18.00
C PRO A 82 7.67 -14.65 -17.29
N GLY A 83 7.24 -14.31 -16.08
CA GLY A 83 7.80 -13.22 -15.27
C GLY A 83 7.55 -11.80 -15.80
N ALA A 84 6.61 -11.59 -16.73
CA ALA A 84 6.33 -10.26 -17.26
C ALA A 84 4.89 -10.08 -17.76
N LEU A 85 4.43 -8.84 -17.74
CA LEU A 85 3.13 -8.41 -18.24
C LEU A 85 3.30 -7.31 -19.29
N LEU A 86 2.54 -7.40 -20.38
CA LEU A 86 2.26 -6.28 -21.26
C LEU A 86 0.87 -5.75 -20.92
N LEU A 87 0.81 -4.50 -20.46
CA LEU A 87 -0.39 -3.82 -20.03
C LEU A 87 -0.76 -2.71 -21.04
N GLU A 88 -2.03 -2.31 -21.05
CA GLU A 88 -2.39 -1.06 -21.71
C GLU A 88 -1.61 0.11 -21.10
N TYR A 89 -1.22 1.06 -21.94
CA TYR A 89 -0.68 2.32 -21.45
C TYR A 89 -1.83 3.22 -21.04
N LEU A 90 -1.82 3.66 -19.78
CA LEU A 90 -2.80 4.61 -19.26
C LEU A 90 -2.35 6.03 -19.62
N ASP A 91 -3.04 6.66 -20.56
CA ASP A 91 -2.75 8.02 -21.01
C ASP A 91 -3.38 9.03 -20.04
N GLY A 92 -2.73 9.22 -18.90
CA GLY A 92 -3.22 10.07 -17.83
C GLY A 92 -2.10 10.72 -17.03
N VAL A 93 -2.50 11.40 -15.95
CA VAL A 93 -1.57 12.08 -15.06
C VAL A 93 -1.37 11.23 -13.81
N THR A 94 -0.13 10.80 -13.56
CA THR A 94 0.26 10.22 -12.28
C THR A 94 0.09 11.24 -11.18
N LEU A 95 -0.61 10.88 -10.10
CA LEU A 95 -0.91 11.81 -9.02
C LEU A 95 0.27 11.98 -8.06
N ASP A 96 0.36 13.17 -7.48
CA ASP A 96 1.20 13.45 -6.31
C ASP A 96 0.33 13.55 -5.04
N ALA A 97 0.96 13.68 -3.87
CA ALA A 97 0.24 13.77 -2.59
C ALA A 97 -0.73 14.96 -2.55
N ARG A 98 -0.42 16.08 -3.24
CA ARG A 98 -1.30 17.25 -3.29
C ARG A 98 -2.56 16.95 -4.08
N ALA A 99 -2.44 16.30 -5.24
CA ALA A 99 -3.56 15.91 -6.08
C ALA A 99 -4.44 14.87 -5.38
N VAL A 100 -3.82 13.89 -4.70
CA VAL A 100 -4.54 12.89 -3.90
C VAL A 100 -5.40 13.57 -2.83
N ARG A 101 -4.82 14.50 -2.04
CA ARG A 101 -5.57 15.31 -1.04
C ARG A 101 -6.75 16.09 -1.62
N ALA A 102 -6.67 16.51 -2.89
CA ALA A 102 -7.73 17.25 -3.56
C ALA A 102 -8.87 16.37 -4.08
N LEU A 103 -8.69 15.04 -4.15
CA LEU A 103 -9.60 14.11 -4.84
C LEU A 103 -10.14 12.97 -3.93
N PRO A 104 -10.56 13.20 -2.66
CA PRO A 104 -11.00 12.13 -1.78
C PRO A 104 -12.21 11.34 -2.33
N GLY A 105 -13.13 12.01 -3.03
CA GLY A 105 -14.30 11.37 -3.66
C GLY A 105 -13.90 10.42 -4.80
N PRO A 106 -13.18 10.89 -5.85
CA PRO A 106 -12.69 10.02 -6.92
C PRO A 106 -11.82 8.86 -6.44
N ILE A 107 -10.97 9.07 -5.44
CA ILE A 107 -10.15 8.00 -4.83
C ILE A 107 -11.03 6.97 -4.12
N ALA A 108 -11.97 7.42 -3.29
CA ALA A 108 -12.92 6.52 -2.63
C ALA A 108 -13.74 5.71 -3.65
N ALA A 109 -14.13 6.31 -4.77
CA ALA A 109 -14.84 5.64 -5.85
C ALA A 109 -13.97 4.57 -6.53
N ALA A 110 -12.69 4.84 -6.80
CA ALA A 110 -11.75 3.85 -7.32
C ALA A 110 -11.56 2.67 -6.35
N CYS A 111 -11.37 2.95 -5.06
CA CYS A 111 -11.26 1.91 -4.03
C CYS A 111 -12.53 1.06 -3.96
N ARG A 112 -13.73 1.66 -3.97
CA ARG A 112 -15.00 0.90 -4.01
C ARG A 112 -15.10 -0.02 -5.21
N ARG A 113 -14.73 0.45 -6.41
CA ARG A 113 -14.76 -0.38 -7.61
C ARG A 113 -13.81 -1.57 -7.49
N LEU A 114 -12.60 -1.34 -6.98
CA LEU A 114 -11.63 -2.41 -6.75
C LEU A 114 -12.17 -3.42 -5.74
N HIS A 115 -12.62 -2.94 -4.58
CA HIS A 115 -13.10 -3.76 -3.46
C HIS A 115 -14.40 -4.53 -3.78
N ALA A 116 -15.18 -4.07 -4.75
CA ALA A 116 -16.36 -4.78 -5.26
C ALA A 116 -16.04 -5.78 -6.40
N GLY A 117 -14.79 -5.82 -6.85
CA GLY A 117 -14.31 -6.72 -7.89
C GLY A 117 -14.11 -8.16 -7.42
N PRO A 118 -13.56 -9.03 -8.29
CA PRO A 118 -13.23 -10.40 -7.92
C PRO A 118 -12.26 -10.46 -6.74
N PRO A 119 -12.42 -11.40 -5.79
CA PRO A 119 -11.49 -11.55 -4.68
C PRO A 119 -10.08 -11.83 -5.21
N PHE A 120 -9.06 -11.33 -4.53
CA PHE A 120 -7.65 -11.53 -4.89
C PHE A 120 -7.14 -12.91 -4.45
N VAL A 121 -5.96 -13.30 -4.94
CA VAL A 121 -5.22 -14.44 -4.43
C VAL A 121 -4.49 -13.97 -3.17
N GLY A 122 -4.51 -14.81 -2.14
CA GLY A 122 -3.89 -14.49 -0.86
C GLY A 122 -4.72 -13.53 0.00
N GLY A 123 -4.32 -13.44 1.27
CA GLY A 123 -4.85 -12.47 2.23
C GLY A 123 -3.77 -11.47 2.61
N PHE A 124 -4.19 -10.31 3.10
CA PHE A 124 -3.29 -9.28 3.61
C PHE A 124 -3.69 -8.88 5.04
N SER A 125 -2.67 -8.73 5.90
CA SER A 125 -2.81 -8.13 7.22
C SER A 125 -1.57 -7.31 7.51
N VAL A 126 -1.76 -6.02 7.77
CA VAL A 126 -0.68 -5.10 8.15
C VAL A 126 0.06 -5.58 9.39
N PHE A 127 -0.63 -6.22 10.34
CA PHE A 127 -0.02 -6.78 11.55
C PHE A 127 0.92 -7.94 11.25
N ARG A 128 0.48 -8.87 10.39
CA ARG A 128 1.33 -9.99 9.95
C ARG A 128 2.50 -9.49 9.10
N LYS A 129 2.28 -8.45 8.28
CA LYS A 129 3.35 -7.80 7.50
C LYS A 129 4.40 -7.14 8.39
N LEU A 130 3.96 -6.47 9.46
CA LEU A 130 4.84 -5.93 10.48
C LEU A 130 5.69 -7.03 11.15
N GLU A 131 5.07 -8.13 11.55
CA GLU A 131 5.78 -9.29 12.12
C GLU A 131 6.84 -9.85 11.15
N GLU A 132 6.49 -9.96 9.87
CA GLU A 132 7.41 -10.38 8.80
C GLU A 132 8.61 -9.44 8.69
N PHE A 133 8.39 -8.13 8.61
CA PHE A 133 9.47 -7.16 8.53
C PHE A 133 10.35 -7.12 9.79
N LEU A 134 9.76 -7.24 10.98
CA LEU A 134 10.53 -7.37 12.22
C LEU A 134 11.40 -8.63 12.21
N ALA A 135 10.87 -9.75 11.73
CA ALA A 135 11.63 -10.99 11.61
C ALA A 135 12.79 -10.84 10.61
N LEU A 136 12.56 -10.16 9.49
CA LEU A 136 13.60 -9.84 8.49
C LEU A 136 14.69 -8.95 9.10
N CYS A 137 14.32 -7.87 9.79
CA CYS A 137 15.27 -6.99 10.44
C CYS A 137 16.13 -7.74 11.46
N ARG A 138 15.52 -8.57 12.33
CA ARG A 138 16.26 -9.39 13.31
C ARG A 138 17.18 -10.40 12.64
N ARG A 139 16.67 -11.14 11.65
CA ARG A 139 17.42 -12.20 10.96
C ARG A 139 18.66 -11.67 10.24
N HIS A 140 18.56 -10.47 9.67
CA HIS A 140 19.62 -9.86 8.87
C HIS A 140 20.39 -8.74 9.61
N GLY A 141 20.10 -8.51 10.90
CA GLY A 141 20.76 -7.46 11.69
C GLY A 141 20.51 -6.04 11.15
N LEU A 142 19.34 -5.80 10.56
CA LEU A 142 18.99 -4.50 9.98
C LEU A 142 18.57 -3.52 11.07
N ARG A 143 18.91 -2.24 10.89
CA ARG A 143 18.57 -1.18 11.84
C ARG A 143 17.09 -0.82 11.75
N THR A 144 16.46 -0.68 12.90
CA THR A 144 15.15 -0.03 13.06
C THR A 144 15.35 1.36 13.65
N PRO A 145 14.41 2.31 13.47
CA PRO A 145 14.47 3.59 14.17
C PRO A 145 14.57 3.43 15.69
N GLY A 146 15.21 4.38 16.36
CA GLY A 146 15.28 4.41 17.82
C GLY A 146 13.88 4.51 18.43
N GLY A 147 13.61 3.73 19.48
CA GLY A 147 12.29 3.69 20.13
C GLY A 147 11.22 2.90 19.37
N TYR A 148 11.57 2.19 18.28
CA TYR A 148 10.59 1.42 17.51
C TYR A 148 9.86 0.37 18.35
N GLU A 149 10.57 -0.32 19.24
CA GLU A 149 9.98 -1.36 20.09
C GLU A 149 8.96 -0.80 21.10
N ASP A 150 9.07 0.48 21.47
CA ASP A 150 8.16 1.15 22.40
C ASP A 150 6.74 1.32 21.81
N ALA A 151 6.60 1.26 20.48
CA ALA A 151 5.31 1.31 19.79
C ALA A 151 4.58 -0.04 19.77
N LEU A 152 5.26 -1.17 20.00
CA LEU A 152 4.69 -2.51 19.85
C LEU A 152 3.52 -2.82 20.81
N PRO A 153 3.51 -2.35 22.08
CA PRO A 153 2.34 -2.49 22.95
C PRO A 153 1.09 -1.83 22.37
N ALA A 154 1.23 -0.63 21.78
CA ALA A 154 0.14 0.09 21.13
C ALA A 154 -0.34 -0.64 19.87
N VAL A 155 0.57 -1.18 19.05
CA VAL A 155 0.23 -2.05 17.91
C VAL A 155 -0.67 -3.21 18.34
N ALA A 156 -0.30 -3.91 19.42
CA ALA A 156 -1.07 -5.03 19.92
C ALA A 156 -2.46 -4.60 20.44
N GLU A 157 -2.56 -3.39 21.01
CA GLU A 157 -3.85 -2.82 21.40
C GLU A 157 -4.73 -2.47 20.19
N ILE A 158 -4.16 -1.86 19.16
CA ILE A 158 -4.85 -1.55 17.91
C ILE A 158 -5.38 -2.83 17.27
N GLU A 159 -4.55 -3.88 17.16
CA GLU A 159 -4.98 -5.17 16.59
C GLU A 159 -6.19 -5.74 17.33
N ARG A 160 -6.13 -5.79 18.67
CA ARG A 160 -7.25 -6.25 19.50
C ARG A 160 -8.50 -5.40 19.33
N ALA A 161 -8.34 -4.07 19.25
CA ALA A 161 -9.47 -3.17 19.06
C ALA A 161 -10.14 -3.39 17.70
N LEU A 162 -9.36 -3.44 16.62
CA LEU A 162 -9.85 -3.68 15.26
C LEU A 162 -10.53 -5.05 15.11
N ALA A 163 -10.04 -6.07 15.83
CA ALA A 163 -10.60 -7.41 15.83
C ALA A 163 -11.93 -7.54 16.58
N ALA A 164 -12.30 -6.59 17.46
CA ALA A 164 -13.54 -6.65 18.21
C ALA A 164 -14.78 -6.56 17.31
N ARG A 165 -14.68 -5.84 16.18
CA ARG A 165 -15.75 -5.66 15.19
C ARG A 165 -15.16 -5.66 13.78
N PRO A 166 -14.79 -6.85 13.24
CA PRO A 166 -14.11 -6.95 11.97
C PRO A 166 -15.01 -6.49 10.81
N LEU A 167 -14.39 -5.96 9.76
CA LEU A 167 -15.05 -5.76 8.46
C LEU A 167 -14.81 -6.99 7.57
N PRO A 168 -15.71 -7.27 6.61
CA PRO A 168 -15.44 -8.29 5.59
C PRO A 168 -14.14 -7.98 4.84
N ALA A 169 -13.34 -9.00 4.58
CA ALA A 169 -12.16 -8.86 3.74
C ALA A 169 -12.59 -8.67 2.28
N VAL A 170 -11.93 -7.74 1.59
CA VAL A 170 -12.18 -7.39 0.18
C VAL A 170 -10.85 -7.33 -0.58
N PRO A 171 -10.82 -7.47 -1.91
CA PRO A 171 -9.58 -7.32 -2.68
C PRO A 171 -9.01 -5.91 -2.51
N CYS A 172 -7.86 -5.81 -1.84
CA CYS A 172 -7.17 -4.56 -1.54
C CYS A 172 -5.82 -4.52 -2.27
N HIS A 173 -5.40 -3.31 -2.64
CA HIS A 173 -4.07 -3.05 -3.17
C HIS A 173 -2.99 -3.07 -2.07
N ASN A 174 -3.31 -2.56 -0.88
CA ASN A 174 -2.46 -2.51 0.32
C ASN A 174 -1.16 -1.67 0.23
N ASP A 175 -0.99 -0.83 -0.80
CA ASP A 175 0.22 -0.03 -1.03
C ASP A 175 -0.10 1.17 -1.93
N LEU A 176 -1.09 1.98 -1.54
CA LEU A 176 -1.64 3.05 -2.39
C LEU A 176 -0.92 4.38 -2.16
N LEU A 177 0.36 4.38 -2.55
CA LEU A 177 1.15 5.60 -2.74
C LEU A 177 0.49 6.52 -3.78
N PRO A 178 0.67 7.86 -3.70
CA PRO A 178 0.16 8.78 -4.70
C PRO A 178 0.55 8.40 -6.14
N ALA A 179 1.77 7.91 -6.33
CA ALA A 179 2.30 7.49 -7.63
C ALA A 179 1.58 6.27 -8.24
N ASN A 180 0.83 5.50 -7.45
CA ASN A 180 0.05 4.36 -7.92
C ASN A 180 -1.34 4.76 -8.45
N PHE A 181 -1.72 6.05 -8.32
CA PHE A 181 -2.92 6.60 -8.93
C PHE A 181 -2.62 7.31 -10.23
N ILE A 182 -3.41 7.02 -11.26
CA ILE A 182 -3.37 7.70 -12.54
C ILE A 182 -4.76 8.27 -12.83
N LEU A 183 -4.85 9.58 -13.04
CA LEU A 183 -6.08 10.24 -13.46
C LEU A 183 -6.18 10.21 -14.99
N CYS A 184 -7.12 9.43 -15.51
CA CYS A 184 -7.43 9.27 -16.92
C CYS A 184 -8.86 9.75 -17.17
N ASP A 185 -9.05 10.77 -18.00
CA ASP A 185 -10.37 11.26 -18.41
C ASP A 185 -11.36 11.51 -17.24
N GLY A 186 -10.84 11.99 -16.10
CA GLY A 186 -11.63 12.26 -14.90
C GLY A 186 -11.83 11.05 -13.98
N GLU A 187 -11.35 9.87 -14.35
CA GLU A 187 -11.38 8.66 -13.54
C GLU A 187 -10.01 8.31 -12.95
N VAL A 188 -10.00 7.94 -11.68
CA VAL A 188 -8.80 7.42 -11.02
C VAL A 188 -8.65 5.92 -11.33
N ARG A 189 -7.51 5.56 -11.92
CA ARG A 189 -7.03 4.20 -12.18
C ARG A 189 -5.90 3.86 -11.20
N ILE A 190 -5.71 2.57 -10.94
CA ILE A 190 -4.73 2.08 -9.95
C ILE A 190 -3.78 1.08 -10.62
N VAL A 191 -2.48 1.25 -10.39
CA VAL A 191 -1.40 0.39 -10.91
C VAL A 191 -0.56 -0.18 -9.76
N ASP A 192 0.28 -1.19 -10.05
CA ASP A 192 1.29 -1.75 -9.12
C ASP A 192 0.78 -2.67 -7.99
N TYR A 193 0.17 -3.79 -8.34
CA TYR A 193 -0.47 -4.72 -7.39
C TYR A 193 0.52 -5.67 -6.64
N GLN A 194 1.77 -5.25 -6.41
CA GLN A 194 2.84 -6.08 -5.84
C GLN A 194 2.58 -6.57 -4.39
N LEU A 195 1.74 -5.87 -3.63
CA LEU A 195 1.36 -6.20 -2.24
C LEU A 195 -0.14 -6.52 -2.12
N SER A 196 -0.80 -6.72 -3.25
CA SER A 196 -2.24 -6.95 -3.30
C SER A 196 -2.67 -8.24 -2.61
N GLY A 197 -3.87 -8.22 -2.01
CA GLY A 197 -4.45 -9.36 -1.32
C GLY A 197 -5.78 -9.00 -0.67
N ASN A 198 -6.54 -10.00 -0.21
CA ASN A 198 -7.81 -9.72 0.47
C ASN A 198 -7.58 -9.24 1.90
N GLY A 199 -8.06 -8.05 2.24
CA GLY A 199 -7.76 -7.39 3.51
C GLY A 199 -8.89 -6.49 4.02
N ASP A 200 -8.60 -5.78 5.11
CA ASP A 200 -9.51 -4.79 5.68
C ASP A 200 -9.56 -3.55 4.78
N PRO A 201 -10.74 -3.16 4.24
CA PRO A 201 -10.83 -1.96 3.39
C PRO A 201 -10.42 -0.68 4.13
N ALA A 202 -10.51 -0.64 5.46
CA ALA A 202 -10.04 0.51 6.23
C ALA A 202 -8.52 0.62 6.28
N PHE A 203 -7.79 -0.49 6.05
CA PHE A 203 -6.34 -0.43 5.86
C PHE A 203 -5.98 0.33 4.59
N GLU A 204 -6.58 -0.04 3.46
CA GLU A 204 -6.40 0.65 2.16
C GLU A 204 -6.58 2.19 2.29
N LEU A 205 -7.64 2.63 2.96
CA LEU A 205 -7.91 4.06 3.17
C LEU A 205 -6.94 4.72 4.16
N GLY A 206 -6.54 4.00 5.21
CA GLY A 206 -5.58 4.48 6.19
C GLY A 206 -4.20 4.65 5.57
N ASP A 207 -3.83 3.74 4.68
CA ASP A 207 -2.60 3.78 3.91
C ASP A 207 -2.55 5.00 2.98
N ILE A 208 -3.59 5.23 2.17
CA ILE A 208 -3.72 6.45 1.35
C ILE A 208 -3.54 7.71 2.21
N ALA A 209 -4.19 7.75 3.36
CA ALA A 209 -4.14 8.89 4.26
C ALA A 209 -2.74 9.08 4.88
N ALA A 210 -1.99 8.00 5.14
CA ALA A 210 -0.60 8.07 5.60
C ALA A 210 0.32 8.60 4.48
N GLU A 211 0.22 8.02 3.28
CA GLU A 211 1.11 8.29 2.15
C GLU A 211 0.87 9.67 1.52
N ALA A 212 -0.36 10.19 1.59
CA ALA A 212 -0.70 11.53 1.15
C ALA A 212 -0.80 12.55 2.31
N GLU A 213 -0.34 12.18 3.51
CA GLU A 213 -0.27 13.05 4.70
C GLU A 213 -1.59 13.79 4.97
N TYR A 214 -2.69 13.05 5.04
CA TYR A 214 -4.00 13.61 5.36
C TYR A 214 -4.06 14.06 6.82
N ASP A 215 -4.72 15.19 7.04
CA ASP A 215 -5.14 15.58 8.39
C ASP A 215 -6.35 14.74 8.88
N PRO A 216 -6.74 14.85 10.15
CA PRO A 216 -7.86 14.09 10.69
C PRO A 216 -9.20 14.33 9.97
N ASP A 217 -9.48 15.56 9.53
CA ASP A 217 -10.74 15.92 8.89
C ASP A 217 -10.83 15.34 7.48
N LEU A 218 -9.73 15.41 6.72
CA LEU A 218 -9.62 14.83 5.40
C LEU A 218 -9.64 13.30 5.46
N THR A 219 -9.03 12.70 6.49
CA THR A 219 -9.12 11.24 6.76
C THR A 219 -10.56 10.82 7.00
N ARG A 220 -11.30 11.55 7.86
CA ARG A 220 -12.73 11.31 8.10
C ARG A 220 -13.56 11.51 6.84
N ARG A 221 -13.24 12.52 6.03
CA ARG A 221 -13.88 12.75 4.73
C ARG A 221 -13.67 11.55 3.81
N LEU A 222 -12.44 11.07 3.62
CA LEU A 222 -12.16 9.88 2.80
C LEU A 222 -12.96 8.66 3.27
N ALA A 223 -12.99 8.40 4.59
CA ALA A 223 -13.78 7.32 5.17
C ALA A 223 -15.27 7.47 4.84
N ARG A 224 -15.85 8.66 5.04
CA ARG A 224 -17.26 8.94 4.71
C ARG A 224 -17.55 8.76 3.21
N GLU A 225 -16.69 9.29 2.35
CA GLU A 225 -16.84 9.16 0.90
C GLU A 225 -16.82 7.69 0.49
N TYR A 226 -15.95 6.85 1.09
CA TYR A 226 -15.85 5.42 0.80
C TYR A 226 -17.04 4.62 1.32
N PHE A 227 -17.35 4.73 2.62
CA PHE A 227 -18.37 3.92 3.29
C PHE A 227 -19.80 4.41 3.03
N GLY A 228 -19.98 5.65 2.56
CA GLY A 228 -21.30 6.24 2.31
C GLY A 228 -22.02 6.71 3.58
N GLU A 229 -21.37 6.66 4.74
CA GLU A 229 -21.91 7.12 6.02
C GLU A 229 -20.86 7.86 6.86
N ASP A 230 -21.30 8.84 7.66
CA ASP A 230 -20.43 9.53 8.61
C ASP A 230 -20.43 8.78 9.95
N SER A 231 -19.56 7.78 10.06
CA SER A 231 -19.48 6.87 11.21
C SER A 231 -18.19 7.10 12.00
N PRO A 232 -18.26 7.54 13.28
CA PRO A 232 -17.07 7.70 14.14
C PRO A 232 -16.25 6.41 14.23
N ARG A 233 -16.92 5.26 14.32
CA ARG A 233 -16.27 3.94 14.34
C ARG A 233 -15.42 3.69 13.10
N LEU A 234 -15.96 3.98 11.91
CA LEU A 234 -15.25 3.74 10.65
C LEU A 234 -14.13 4.76 10.45
N ALA A 235 -14.36 6.03 10.81
CA ALA A 235 -13.32 7.05 10.79
C ALA A 235 -12.16 6.70 11.73
N ALA A 236 -12.46 6.24 12.94
CA ALA A 236 -11.46 5.74 13.89
C ALA A 236 -10.71 4.51 13.34
N ARG A 237 -11.42 3.58 12.69
CA ARG A 237 -10.80 2.41 12.04
C ARG A 237 -9.77 2.81 10.99
N VAL A 238 -10.10 3.79 10.14
CA VAL A 238 -9.18 4.32 9.12
C VAL A 238 -7.99 5.03 9.77
N ARG A 239 -8.22 5.85 10.80
CA ARG A 239 -7.15 6.54 11.56
C ARG A 239 -6.19 5.57 12.25
N LEU A 240 -6.70 4.50 12.86
CA LEU A 240 -5.84 3.47 13.47
C LEU A 240 -5.01 2.72 12.41
N ASN A 241 -5.60 2.43 11.25
CA ASN A 241 -4.87 1.81 10.16
C ASN A 241 -3.83 2.75 9.51
N LEU A 242 -4.07 4.07 9.49
CA LEU A 242 -3.07 5.07 9.09
C LEU A 242 -1.83 4.99 9.99
N ILE A 243 -2.03 4.89 11.31
CA ILE A 243 -0.94 4.68 12.27
C ILE A 243 -0.21 3.37 11.96
N MET A 244 -0.94 2.29 11.72
CA MET A 244 -0.36 0.99 11.37
C MET A 244 0.42 1.00 10.05
N SER A 245 -0.04 1.72 9.04
CA SER A 245 0.68 1.95 7.77
C SER A 245 2.03 2.61 8.04
N ASN A 246 2.06 3.75 8.75
CA ASN A 246 3.31 4.43 9.10
C ASN A 246 4.28 3.54 9.91
N ILE A 247 3.79 2.79 10.91
CA ILE A 247 4.63 1.87 11.71
C ILE A 247 5.23 0.77 10.84
N THR A 248 4.44 0.18 9.96
CA THR A 248 4.83 -0.99 9.18
C THR A 248 5.78 -0.60 8.04
N TRP A 249 5.44 0.43 7.28
CA TRP A 249 6.24 0.87 6.13
C TRP A 249 7.55 1.57 6.53
N THR A 250 7.68 2.05 7.78
CA THR A 250 8.98 2.38 8.35
C THR A 250 9.97 1.22 8.21
N LEU A 251 9.55 -0.02 8.47
CA LEU A 251 10.44 -1.18 8.35
C LEU A 251 10.65 -1.61 6.91
N TRP A 252 9.71 -1.32 6.01
CA TRP A 252 9.90 -1.57 4.58
C TRP A 252 11.14 -0.84 4.07
N PHE A 253 11.35 0.42 4.45
CA PHE A 253 12.55 1.16 4.07
C PHE A 253 13.83 0.54 4.65
N SER A 254 13.82 0.09 5.91
CA SER A 254 14.94 -0.64 6.53
C SER A 254 15.26 -1.93 5.79
N VAL A 255 14.24 -2.72 5.44
CA VAL A 255 14.39 -4.00 4.72
C VAL A 255 14.88 -3.75 3.29
N HIS A 256 14.28 -2.81 2.58
CA HIS A 256 14.68 -2.46 1.22
C HIS A 256 16.12 -1.95 1.17
N HIS A 257 16.47 -0.99 2.03
CA HIS A 257 17.85 -0.48 2.12
C HIS A 257 18.85 -1.55 2.55
N GLY A 258 18.45 -2.49 3.40
CA GLY A 258 19.32 -3.57 3.89
C GLY A 258 19.56 -4.70 2.89
N LEU A 259 18.52 -5.13 2.18
CA LEU A 259 18.53 -6.34 1.35
C LEU A 259 18.62 -6.06 -0.15
N LEU A 260 18.20 -4.87 -0.60
CA LEU A 260 18.18 -4.45 -2.01
C LEU A 260 19.12 -3.26 -2.25
N ARG A 261 20.30 -3.27 -1.61
CA ARG A 261 21.29 -2.17 -1.61
C ARG A 261 21.68 -1.67 -2.99
N GLU A 262 21.81 -2.55 -3.97
CA GLU A 262 22.18 -2.18 -5.34
C GLU A 262 21.10 -1.34 -6.02
N GLN A 263 19.81 -1.66 -5.79
CA GLN A 263 18.68 -0.84 -6.26
C GLN A 263 18.58 0.47 -5.46
N ALA A 264 18.85 0.42 -4.15
CA ALA A 264 18.83 1.60 -3.29
C ALA A 264 19.90 2.64 -3.67
N ALA A 265 21.14 2.20 -3.93
CA ALA A 265 22.26 3.07 -4.27
C ALA A 265 22.11 3.78 -5.63
N ALA A 266 21.41 3.15 -6.58
CA ALA A 266 21.13 3.74 -7.89
C ALA A 266 20.09 4.87 -7.85
N ALA A 267 19.28 4.96 -6.78
CA ALA A 267 18.14 5.86 -6.71
C ALA A 267 18.43 7.23 -6.08
N GLY A 268 19.59 7.43 -5.42
CA GLY A 268 19.88 8.67 -4.68
C GLY A 268 18.88 8.98 -3.56
N PHE A 269 18.11 7.97 -3.13
CA PHE A 269 16.99 8.08 -2.20
C PHE A 269 17.46 7.83 -0.76
N ASP A 270 17.07 8.70 0.17
CA ASP A 270 17.46 8.59 1.58
C ASP A 270 16.44 7.74 2.36
N TYR A 271 16.62 6.42 2.29
CA TYR A 271 15.77 5.45 2.97
C TYR A 271 15.72 5.63 4.50
N GLU A 272 16.82 6.08 5.12
CA GLU A 272 16.88 6.24 6.57
C GLU A 272 16.06 7.47 7.02
N ALA A 273 16.17 8.57 6.29
CA ALA A 273 15.37 9.77 6.54
C ALA A 273 13.86 9.49 6.37
N GLU A 274 13.49 8.74 5.33
CA GLU A 274 12.09 8.36 5.06
C GLU A 274 11.52 7.44 6.14
N ALA A 275 12.30 6.44 6.57
CA ALA A 275 11.94 5.56 7.68
C ALA A 275 11.71 6.35 8.97
N ALA A 276 12.59 7.30 9.28
CA ALA A 276 12.50 8.17 10.44
C ALA A 276 11.28 9.10 10.36
N GLY A 277 11.00 9.68 9.19
CA GLY A 277 9.84 10.54 8.96
C GLY A 277 8.51 9.82 9.18
N LYS A 278 8.35 8.61 8.61
CA LYS A 278 7.16 7.78 8.85
C LYS A 278 7.02 7.42 10.32
N PHE A 279 8.10 7.01 10.98
CA PHE A 279 8.03 6.61 12.39
C PHE A 279 7.68 7.79 13.30
N ALA A 280 8.25 8.98 13.04
CA ALA A 280 7.93 10.18 13.81
C ALA A 280 6.44 10.56 13.71
N ARG A 281 5.82 10.39 12.53
CA ARG A 281 4.36 10.58 12.36
C ARG A 281 3.56 9.58 13.20
N ALA A 282 3.94 8.31 13.18
CA ALA A 282 3.28 7.30 14.01
C ALA A 282 3.41 7.60 15.50
N VAL A 283 4.61 7.94 15.99
CA VAL A 283 4.84 8.28 17.40
C VAL A 283 4.01 9.49 17.83
N ARG A 284 3.94 10.54 16.99
CA ARG A 284 3.09 11.69 17.25
C ARG A 284 1.62 11.29 17.38
N ASP A 285 1.11 10.48 16.45
CA ASP A 285 -0.31 10.08 16.46
C ASP A 285 -0.63 9.12 17.62
N LEU A 286 0.32 8.27 18.05
CA LEU A 286 0.20 7.44 19.25
C LEU A 286 0.23 8.28 20.54
N GLY A 287 0.99 9.38 20.55
CA GLY A 287 1.07 10.31 21.68
C GLY A 287 -0.08 11.33 21.74
N ASP A 288 -0.98 11.35 20.74
CA ASP A 288 -2.12 12.26 20.71
C ASP A 288 -3.12 11.92 21.84
N PRO A 289 -3.59 12.90 22.64
CA PRO A 289 -4.56 12.66 23.71
C PRO A 289 -5.87 11.98 23.23
N GLY A 290 -6.18 12.08 21.94
CA GLY A 290 -7.33 11.43 21.30
C GLY A 290 -7.12 9.95 20.94
N PHE A 291 -5.91 9.39 21.07
CA PHE A 291 -5.63 8.00 20.69
C PHE A 291 -6.56 6.99 21.39
N GLY A 292 -6.73 7.12 22.71
CA GLY A 292 -7.63 6.25 23.48
C GLY A 292 -9.08 6.29 22.99
N ARG A 293 -9.55 7.46 22.54
CA ARG A 293 -10.90 7.60 21.95
C ARG A 293 -11.03 6.82 20.64
N LEU A 294 -9.99 6.77 19.81
CA LEU A 294 -10.01 5.97 18.58
C LEU A 294 -10.18 4.47 18.89
N ILE A 295 -9.52 3.98 19.94
CA ILE A 295 -9.64 2.60 20.42
C ILE A 295 -11.08 2.32 20.89
N ASP A 296 -11.67 3.21 21.70
CA ASP A 296 -13.03 3.08 22.20
C ASP A 296 -14.08 3.12 21.08
N ASP A 297 -13.94 4.07 20.15
CA ASP A 297 -14.84 4.25 19.02
C ASP A 297 -14.90 3.00 18.13
N VAL A 298 -13.75 2.36 17.87
CA VAL A 298 -13.68 1.11 17.09
C VAL A 298 -14.33 -0.07 17.81
N ARG A 299 -14.16 -0.16 19.14
CA ARG A 299 -14.79 -1.19 19.98
C ARG A 299 -16.31 -0.98 20.09
N GLY A 300 -16.78 0.25 19.89
CA GLY A 300 -18.17 0.65 20.15
C GLY A 300 -18.44 0.86 21.63
N ALA A 301 -17.39 1.12 22.43
CA ALA A 301 -17.55 1.53 23.82
C ALA A 301 -17.98 3.01 23.83
N GLY A 302 -19.16 3.31 24.34
CA GLY A 302 -19.56 4.69 24.58
C GLY A 302 -18.61 5.37 25.59
N PRO A 303 -18.57 6.71 25.64
CA PRO A 303 -17.71 7.43 26.59
C PRO A 303 -18.09 7.01 28.02
N GLY A 304 -17.23 6.21 28.67
CA GLY A 304 -17.43 5.76 30.05
C GLY A 304 -17.26 4.27 30.34
N SER A 305 -16.76 3.44 29.41
CA SER A 305 -16.31 2.10 29.79
C SER A 305 -14.98 2.20 30.54
N PRO A 306 -14.88 1.79 31.82
CA PRO A 306 -13.67 1.97 32.59
C PRO A 306 -12.54 1.10 32.03
N HIS A 307 -11.47 1.74 31.55
CA HIS A 307 -10.19 1.07 31.38
C HIS A 307 -9.72 0.55 32.76
N PRO A 308 -9.20 -0.69 32.86
CA PRO A 308 -8.49 -1.09 34.07
C PRO A 308 -7.27 -0.16 34.24
N PRO A 309 -7.00 0.36 35.45
CA PRO A 309 -5.86 1.24 35.66
C PRO A 309 -4.56 0.51 35.34
N HIS A 310 -3.70 1.17 34.57
CA HIS A 310 -2.30 0.78 34.45
C HIS A 310 -1.67 0.79 35.85
N GLU A 311 -1.41 -0.38 36.41
CA GLU A 311 -0.58 -0.50 37.61
C GLU A 311 0.84 -0.05 37.27
N ALA A 312 1.14 1.19 37.61
CA ALA A 312 2.51 1.69 37.69
C ALA A 312 3.26 0.84 38.73
N ARG A 313 4.13 -0.05 38.26
CA ARG A 313 5.11 -0.71 39.13
C ARG A 313 5.93 0.37 39.82
N ARG A 314 5.84 0.44 41.14
CA ARG A 314 6.80 1.19 41.96
C ARG A 314 8.13 0.43 41.98
N PRO A 315 9.28 1.09 41.84
CA PRO A 315 10.56 0.47 42.10
C PRO A 315 10.74 0.24 43.61
N GLU A 316 11.26 -0.93 43.96
CA GLU A 316 11.87 -1.21 45.27
C GLU A 316 13.25 -0.55 45.39
#